data_AF-A0A508B765-F1
#
_entry.id   AF-A0A508B765-F1
#
_cell.length_a   1.000
_cell.length_b   1.000
_cell.length_c   1.000
_cell.angle_alpha   90.00
_cell.angle_beta   90.00
_cell.angle_gamma   90.00
#
_symmetry.space_group_name_H-M   'P 1'
#
loop_
_entity.id
_entity.type
_entity.pdbx_description
1 polymer ?
#
loop_
_entity_poly.entity_id
_entity_poly.type
_entity_poly.pdbx_seq_one_letter_code
_entity_poly.pdbx_strand_id
1 'polypeptide(L)'
;MRDHYYCYDAQGNLENKSGAIFNFDHGNRLRGASGNGVTASGYVYDGLGRRVRDVTSGSKYSLYSQSGQLVYASDLRKGTQHVYVHLGGSLVAVRDRDIDTGALSVKYQHTDALGSPV
;
A
#
# COMPACT_ATOMS: atom_id res chain seq x y z
N MET A 1 11.73 -31.19 -0.50
CA MET A 1 11.47 -30.31 -1.67
C MET A 1 10.38 -29.34 -1.24
N ARG A 2 10.60 -28.01 -1.28
CA ARG A 2 9.50 -27.06 -1.06
C ARG A 2 8.82 -26.91 -2.41
N ASP A 3 7.58 -27.38 -2.51
CA ASP A 3 6.84 -27.27 -3.77
C ASP A 3 6.38 -25.83 -3.97
N HIS A 4 6.86 -25.25 -5.08
CA HIS A 4 6.40 -23.97 -5.56
C HIS A 4 5.29 -24.19 -6.58
N TYR A 5 4.10 -23.66 -6.29
CA TYR A 5 2.94 -23.80 -7.15
C TYR A 5 2.17 -22.48 -7.23
N TYR A 6 1.47 -22.31 -8.34
CA TYR A 6 0.64 -21.14 -8.64
C TYR A 6 -0.72 -21.63 -9.12
N CYS A 7 -1.80 -21.08 -8.58
CA CYS A 7 -3.13 -21.26 -9.13
C CYS A 7 -3.79 -19.90 -9.36
N TYR A 8 -4.75 -19.88 -10.28
CA TYR A 8 -5.40 -18.66 -10.74
C TYR A 8 -6.92 -18.86 -10.70
N ASP A 9 -7.64 -17.80 -10.38
CA ASP A 9 -9.10 -17.79 -10.46
C ASP A 9 -9.59 -17.78 -11.93
N ALA A 10 -10.91 -17.88 -12.13
CA ALA A 10 -11.51 -17.88 -13.47
C ALA A 10 -11.29 -16.57 -14.26
N GLN A 11 -10.95 -15.46 -13.59
CA GLN A 11 -10.62 -14.18 -14.20
C GLN A 11 -9.12 -14.06 -14.50
N GLY A 12 -8.31 -15.05 -14.13
CA GLY A 12 -6.87 -15.09 -14.32
C GLY A 12 -6.06 -14.38 -13.23
N ASN A 13 -6.68 -13.98 -12.12
CA ASN A 13 -5.95 -13.42 -10.99
C ASN A 13 -5.23 -14.53 -10.21
N LEU A 14 -4.04 -14.23 -9.68
CA LEU A 14 -3.28 -15.16 -8.86
C LEU A 14 -4.04 -15.47 -7.56
N GLU A 15 -4.61 -16.66 -7.43
CA GLU A 15 -5.39 -17.08 -6.26
C GLU A 15 -4.49 -17.65 -5.17
N ASN A 16 -3.45 -18.40 -5.54
CA ASN A 16 -2.50 -18.98 -4.58
C ASN A 16 -1.07 -18.98 -5.13
N LYS A 17 -0.11 -18.62 -4.28
CA LYS A 17 1.32 -18.80 -4.49
C LYS A 17 1.93 -19.54 -3.30
N SER A 18 2.22 -20.82 -3.45
CA SER A 18 2.88 -21.63 -2.40
C SER A 18 2.24 -21.49 -1.01
N GLY A 19 0.91 -21.44 -0.93
CA GLY A 19 0.14 -21.28 0.32
C GLY A 19 -0.15 -19.83 0.73
N ALA A 20 0.34 -18.82 0.00
CA ALA A 20 -0.16 -17.45 0.11
C ALA A 20 -1.42 -17.31 -0.75
N ILE A 21 -2.55 -17.02 -0.11
CA ILE A 21 -3.88 -16.94 -0.72
C ILE A 21 -4.22 -15.47 -0.98
N PHE A 22 -4.84 -15.19 -2.13
CA PHE A 22 -5.22 -13.85 -2.56
C PHE A 22 -6.66 -13.86 -3.08
N ASN A 23 -7.45 -12.89 -2.64
CA ASN A 23 -8.86 -12.77 -3.01
C ASN A 23 -9.08 -11.48 -3.79
N PHE A 24 -9.78 -11.54 -4.91
CA PHE A 24 -10.04 -10.39 -5.78
C PHE A 24 -11.54 -10.10 -5.86
N ASP A 25 -11.90 -8.85 -6.13
CA ASP A 25 -13.26 -8.53 -6.54
C ASP A 25 -13.42 -8.71 -8.06
N HIS A 26 -14.67 -8.63 -8.54
CA HIS A 26 -14.98 -8.77 -9.97
C HIS A 26 -14.25 -7.75 -10.87
N GLY A 27 -13.76 -6.64 -10.30
CA GLY A 27 -12.94 -5.66 -11.02
C GLY A 27 -11.44 -5.99 -11.02
N ASN A 28 -11.05 -7.21 -10.68
CA ASN A 28 -9.66 -7.67 -10.57
C ASN A 28 -8.83 -6.87 -9.54
N ARG A 29 -9.46 -6.35 -8.48
CA ARG A 29 -8.76 -5.65 -7.40
C ARG A 29 -8.59 -6.56 -6.20
N LEU A 30 -7.36 -6.69 -5.70
CA LEU A 30 -7.04 -7.49 -4.52
C LEU A 30 -7.80 -6.97 -3.29
N ARG A 31 -8.61 -7.81 -2.65
CA ARG A 31 -9.43 -7.48 -1.46
C ARG A 31 -8.86 -8.00 -0.16
N GLY A 32 -8.02 -9.02 -0.21
CA GLY A 32 -7.32 -9.55 0.95
C GLY A 32 -6.28 -10.58 0.55
N ALA A 33 -5.30 -10.80 1.41
CA ALA A 33 -4.27 -11.79 1.25
C ALA A 33 -3.88 -12.41 2.60
N SER A 34 -3.68 -13.72 2.65
CA SER A 34 -3.41 -14.48 3.87
C SER A 34 -2.52 -15.70 3.61
N GLY A 35 -2.03 -16.34 4.67
CA GLY A 35 -1.21 -17.55 4.57
C GLY A 35 0.25 -17.26 4.22
N ASN A 36 1.13 -18.22 4.49
CA ASN A 36 2.58 -18.14 4.23
C ASN A 36 3.24 -16.80 4.65
N GLY A 37 2.88 -16.27 5.84
CA GLY A 37 3.40 -15.02 6.37
C GLY A 37 2.71 -13.74 5.86
N VAL A 38 1.76 -13.83 4.94
CA VAL A 38 0.92 -12.72 4.50
C VAL A 38 -0.23 -12.50 5.48
N THR A 39 -0.47 -11.23 5.86
CA THR A 39 -1.40 -10.86 6.94
C THR A 39 -2.39 -9.75 6.56
N ALA A 40 -2.50 -9.43 5.27
CA ALA A 40 -3.36 -8.34 4.82
C ALA A 40 -4.83 -8.77 4.71
N SER A 41 -5.58 -8.60 5.79
CA SER A 41 -6.97 -9.05 5.91
C SER A 41 -7.96 -8.21 5.09
N GLY A 42 -7.58 -7.02 4.62
CA GLY A 42 -8.52 -6.17 3.87
C GLY A 42 -7.89 -5.05 3.06
N TYR A 43 -8.41 -4.84 1.87
CA TYR A 43 -8.14 -3.68 1.03
C TYR A 43 -9.45 -3.03 0.55
N VAL A 44 -9.50 -1.70 0.61
CA VAL A 44 -10.64 -0.88 0.15
C VAL A 44 -10.16 0.12 -0.89
N TYR A 45 -10.98 0.31 -1.91
CA TYR A 45 -10.67 1.17 -3.06
C TYR A 45 -11.74 2.25 -3.21
N ASP A 46 -11.35 3.40 -3.73
CA ASP A 46 -12.31 4.42 -4.18
C ASP A 46 -12.91 4.08 -5.55
N GLY A 47 -13.82 4.93 -6.03
CA GLY A 47 -14.47 4.79 -7.34
C GLY A 47 -13.52 4.90 -8.53
N LEU A 48 -12.31 5.44 -8.35
CA LEU A 48 -11.25 5.50 -9.35
C LEU A 48 -10.31 4.28 -9.28
N GLY A 49 -10.59 3.32 -8.39
CA GLY A 49 -9.79 2.11 -8.23
C GLY A 49 -8.50 2.31 -7.43
N ARG A 50 -8.33 3.43 -6.73
CA ARG A 50 -7.15 3.69 -5.88
C ARG A 50 -7.37 3.12 -4.49
N ARG A 51 -6.36 2.47 -3.91
CA ARG A 51 -6.47 1.88 -2.58
C ARG A 51 -6.50 2.97 -1.50
N VAL A 52 -7.63 3.12 -0.82
CA VAL A 52 -7.84 4.12 0.24
C VAL A 52 -7.65 3.55 1.66
N ARG A 53 -7.69 2.22 1.80
CA ARG A 53 -7.43 1.54 3.08
C ARG A 53 -6.76 0.19 2.87
N ASP A 54 -5.78 -0.11 3.71
CA ASP A 54 -5.27 -1.47 3.91
C ASP A 54 -5.31 -1.85 5.40
N VAL A 55 -5.60 -3.12 5.68
CA VAL A 55 -5.75 -3.66 7.04
C VAL A 55 -4.83 -4.86 7.21
N THR A 56 -4.01 -4.81 8.26
CA THR A 56 -3.25 -5.96 8.78
C THR A 56 -3.58 -6.12 10.27
N SER A 57 -2.67 -5.71 11.17
CA SER A 57 -2.92 -5.57 12.61
C SER A 57 -3.75 -4.33 12.96
N GLY A 58 -3.86 -3.40 12.02
CA GLY A 58 -4.58 -2.14 12.14
C GLY A 58 -4.77 -1.53 10.75
N SER A 59 -5.48 -0.40 10.68
CA SER A 59 -5.77 0.27 9.41
C SER A 59 -4.69 1.27 9.04
N LYS A 60 -4.32 1.29 7.76
CA LYS A 60 -3.69 2.46 7.14
C LYS A 60 -4.65 3.07 6.14
N TYR A 61 -4.89 4.36 6.27
CA TYR A 61 -5.71 5.16 5.35
C TYR A 61 -4.81 5.95 4.41
N SER A 62 -5.19 6.04 3.14
CA SER A 62 -4.44 6.72 2.08
C SER A 62 -5.32 7.74 1.37
N LEU A 63 -4.80 8.94 1.18
CA LEU A 63 -5.48 10.06 0.53
C LEU A 63 -4.68 10.54 -0.68
N TYR A 64 -5.39 10.76 -1.78
CA TYR A 64 -4.79 11.11 -3.07
C TYR A 64 -5.24 12.50 -3.51
N SER A 65 -4.35 13.22 -4.19
CA SER A 65 -4.70 14.44 -4.92
C SER A 65 -5.73 14.15 -6.02
N GLN A 66 -6.27 15.23 -6.60
CA GLN A 66 -7.10 15.12 -7.80
C GLN A 66 -6.35 14.49 -8.98
N SER A 67 -5.04 14.75 -9.09
CA SER A 67 -4.15 14.13 -10.09
C SER A 67 -3.80 12.67 -9.79
N GLY A 68 -4.25 12.11 -8.67
CA GLY A 68 -4.00 10.72 -8.31
C GLY A 68 -2.71 10.43 -7.54
N GLN A 69 -1.96 11.47 -7.14
CA GLN A 69 -0.75 11.32 -6.34
C GLN A 69 -1.11 11.07 -4.88
N LEU A 70 -0.48 10.11 -4.21
CA LEU A 70 -0.66 9.89 -2.77
C LEU A 70 -0.09 11.12 -2.03
N VAL A 71 -0.92 11.85 -1.29
CA VAL A 71 -0.49 13.08 -0.59
C VAL A 71 -0.45 12.93 0.92
N TYR A 72 -1.22 11.98 1.45
CA TYR A 72 -1.27 11.73 2.89
C TYR A 72 -1.57 10.27 3.20
N ALA A 73 -1.03 9.78 4.31
CA ALA A 73 -1.51 8.54 4.91
C ALA A 73 -1.55 8.62 6.44
N SER A 74 -2.51 7.93 7.05
CA SER A 74 -2.56 7.71 8.51
C SER A 74 -2.40 6.22 8.76
N ASP A 75 -1.28 5.80 9.34
CA ASP A 75 -0.96 4.42 9.64
C ASP A 75 -1.17 4.13 11.13
N LEU A 76 -2.35 3.64 11.46
CA LEU A 76 -2.72 3.31 12.85
C LEU A 76 -1.96 2.10 13.39
N ARG A 77 -1.27 1.34 12.54
CA ARG A 77 -0.43 0.21 12.95
C ARG A 77 0.87 0.70 13.59
N LYS A 78 1.29 1.92 13.24
CA LYS A 78 2.53 2.54 13.70
C LYS A 78 2.30 3.81 14.52
N GLY A 79 1.05 4.25 14.66
CA GLY A 79 0.75 5.54 15.28
C GLY A 79 1.37 6.71 14.52
N THR A 80 1.49 6.62 13.19
CA THR A 80 2.22 7.63 12.38
C THR A 80 1.34 8.18 11.26
N GLN A 81 1.43 9.49 11.02
CA GLN A 81 0.88 10.15 9.83
C GLN A 81 2.02 10.52 8.88
N HIS A 82 1.78 10.39 7.59
CA HIS A 82 2.72 10.70 6.53
C HIS A 82 2.14 11.82 5.65
N VAL A 83 2.96 12.84 5.35
CA VAL A 83 2.69 13.82 4.30
C VAL A 83 3.71 13.63 3.20
N TYR A 84 3.23 13.43 1.97
CA TYR A 84 4.07 13.16 0.80
C TYR A 84 4.20 14.45 -0.03
N VAL A 85 5.41 14.99 -0.10
CA VAL A 85 5.72 16.24 -0.80
C VAL A 85 6.23 15.93 -2.19
N HIS A 86 5.52 16.43 -3.20
CA HIS A 86 5.86 16.23 -4.61
C HIS A 86 6.29 17.55 -5.26
N LEU A 87 7.27 17.47 -6.16
CA LEU A 87 7.71 18.58 -7.01
C LEU A 87 7.89 18.07 -8.44
N GLY A 88 7.23 18.69 -9.41
CA GLY A 88 7.33 18.28 -10.81
C GLY A 88 6.87 16.84 -11.10
N GLY A 89 5.97 16.28 -10.28
CA GLY A 89 5.52 14.90 -10.38
C GLY A 89 6.32 13.89 -9.55
N SER A 90 7.53 14.25 -9.13
CA SER A 90 8.42 13.39 -8.34
C SER A 90 8.19 13.56 -6.84
N LEU A 91 8.24 12.46 -6.08
CA LEU A 91 8.29 12.50 -4.62
C LEU A 91 9.67 13.02 -4.19
N VAL A 92 9.71 14.10 -3.42
CA VAL A 92 10.97 14.70 -2.95
C VAL A 92 11.16 14.60 -1.45
N ALA A 93 10.07 14.47 -0.69
CA ALA A 93 10.15 14.26 0.75
C ALA A 93 8.90 13.57 1.32
N VAL A 94 9.09 12.91 2.45
CA VAL A 94 8.01 12.42 3.32
C VAL A 94 8.21 13.03 4.70
N ARG A 95 7.19 13.73 5.22
CA ARG A 95 7.16 14.18 6.61
C ARG A 95 6.33 13.21 7.44
N ASP A 96 6.97 12.60 8.42
CA ASP A 96 6.32 11.72 9.39
C ASP A 96 5.95 12.52 10.64
N ARG A 97 4.74 12.29 11.15
CA ARG A 97 4.26 12.80 12.43
C ARG A 97 3.83 11.63 13.31
N ASP A 98 4.44 11.52 14.48
CA ASP A 98 3.96 10.62 15.53
C ASP A 98 2.62 11.14 16.08
N ILE A 99 1.60 10.29 16.16
CA ILE A 99 0.24 10.71 16.51
C ILE A 99 0.13 11.09 17.98
N ASP A 100 0.86 10.39 18.86
CA ASP A 100 0.72 10.52 20.31
C ASP A 100 1.54 11.70 20.83
N THR A 101 2.79 11.80 20.40
CA THR A 101 3.73 12.84 20.84
C THR A 101 3.68 14.09 19.97
N GLY A 102 3.18 13.97 18.74
CA GLY A 102 3.23 15.04 17.74
C GLY A 102 4.63 15.28 17.15
N ALA A 103 5.63 14.46 17.51
CA ALA A 103 7.00 14.60 17.01
C ALA A 103 7.04 14.52 15.47
N LEU A 104 7.88 15.36 14.86
CA LEU A 104 8.03 15.46 13.42
C LEU A 104 9.40 14.98 12.97
N SER A 105 9.45 14.27 11.85
CA SER A 105 10.68 13.98 11.12
C SER A 105 10.44 14.10 9.62
N VAL A 106 11.50 14.41 8.86
CA VAL A 106 11.43 14.54 7.40
C VAL A 106 12.49 13.65 6.79
N LYS A 107 12.09 12.87 5.79
CA LYS A 107 12.98 12.05 4.95
C LYS A 107 12.94 12.62 3.55
N TYR A 108 14.11 12.84 2.95
CA TYR A 108 14.23 13.31 1.58
C TYR A 108 14.48 12.13 0.65
N GLN A 109 13.82 12.14 -0.49
CA GLN A 109 13.93 11.09 -1.48
C GLN A 109 14.91 11.52 -2.57
N HIS A 110 15.94 10.71 -2.78
CA HIS A 110 16.80 10.79 -3.96
C HIS A 110 16.35 9.73 -4.94
N THR A 111 16.38 10.07 -6.23
CA THR A 111 16.01 9.15 -7.30
C THR A 111 17.12 9.08 -8.32
N ASP A 112 17.28 7.91 -8.93
CA ASP A 112 18.10 7.76 -10.12
C ASP A 112 17.43 8.40 -11.35
N ALA A 113 18.07 8.29 -12.51
CA ALA A 113 17.55 8.84 -13.76
C ALA A 113 16.22 8.21 -14.21
N LEU A 114 15.82 7.07 -13.65
CA LEU A 114 14.55 6.38 -13.94
C LEU A 114 13.47 6.68 -12.89
N GLY A 115 13.76 7.52 -11.90
CA GLY A 115 12.83 7.86 -10.82
C GLY A 115 12.78 6.81 -9.71
N SER A 116 13.67 5.81 -9.73
CA SER A 116 13.73 4.79 -8.67
C SER A 116 14.47 5.35 -7.45
N PRO A 117 13.99 5.09 -6.22
CA PRO A 117 14.72 5.40 -4.99
C PRO A 117 16.16 4.88 -4.99
N VAL A 118 17.13 5.71 -4.59
CA VAL A 118 18.53 5.34 -4.30
C VAL A 118 18.87 5.46 -2.83
#